data_AF-A0A1Q7QYF8-F1
#
_entry.id   AF-A0A1Q7QYF8-F1
#
_cell.length_a   1.000
_cell.length_b   1.000
_cell.length_c   1.000
_cell.angle_alpha   90.00
_cell.angle_beta   90.00
_cell.angle_gamma   90.00
#
_symmetry.space_group_name_H-M   'P 1'
#
loop_
_entity.id
_entity.type
_entity.pdbx_description
1 polymer ?
#
loop_
_entity_poly.entity_id
_entity_poly.type
_entity_poly.pdbx_seq_one_letter_code
_entity_poly.pdbx_strand_id
1 'polypeptide(L)' 'MFILSGRFETEAVAELKKLFKLHTDYHDIVLDLRDVSMVDREVMRFLARCESDGVKLEHCAPYIREWMEREKDREAPTK' A
#
# COMPACT_ATOMS: atom_id res chain seq x y z
N MET A 1 8.16 -4.20 -11.13
CA MET A 1 7.36 -5.04 -10.20
C MET A 1 8.22 -5.37 -9.00
N PHE A 2 7.71 -5.14 -7.80
CA PHE A 2 8.37 -5.40 -6.53
C PHE A 2 7.57 -6.42 -5.75
N ILE A 3 8.23 -7.43 -5.20
CA ILE A 3 7.60 -8.44 -4.36
C ILE A 3 7.78 -8.01 -2.91
N LEU A 4 6.67 -7.91 -2.19
CA LEU A 4 6.64 -7.67 -0.76
C LEU A 4 6.39 -9.00 -0.04
N SER A 5 7.25 -9.33 0.91
CA SER A 5 7.17 -10.59 1.64
C SER A 5 7.46 -10.36 3.13
N GLY A 6 6.79 -11.12 4.00
CA GLY A 6 7.02 -11.07 5.44
C GLY A 6 6.10 -10.11 6.17
N ARG A 7 6.66 -9.39 7.16
CA ARG A 7 5.92 -8.46 8.03
C ARG A 7 6.33 -7.02 7.74
N PHE A 8 5.35 -6.14 7.60
CA PHE A 8 5.55 -4.73 7.33
C PHE A 8 5.06 -3.89 8.51
N GLU A 9 6.00 -3.29 9.22
CA GLU A 9 5.78 -2.35 10.31
C GLU A 9 6.06 -0.91 9.84
N THR A 10 5.81 0.09 10.67
CA THR A 10 5.92 1.52 10.31
C THR A 10 7.25 1.87 9.63
N GLU A 11 8.35 1.25 10.03
CA GLU A 11 9.69 1.48 9.49
C GLU A 11 9.78 1.14 8.00
N ALA A 12 8.99 0.16 7.53
CA ALA A 12 8.98 -0.25 6.13
C ALA A 12 8.47 0.86 5.19
N VAL A 13 7.67 1.80 5.69
CA VAL A 13 7.19 2.96 4.92
C VAL A 13 8.35 3.82 4.43
N ALA A 14 9.39 3.99 5.23
CA ALA A 14 10.55 4.79 4.85
C ALA A 14 11.30 4.17 3.66
N GLU A 15 11.46 2.84 3.66
CA GLU A 15 12.11 2.11 2.57
C GLU A 15 11.26 2.10 1.29
N LEU A 16 9.95 1.88 1.42
CA LEU A 16 9.03 1.96 0.27
C LEU A 16 9.05 3.36 -0.36
N LYS A 17 9.07 4.43 0.45
CA LYS A 17 9.19 5.81 -0.04
C LYS A 17 10.50 6.05 -0.80
N LYS A 18 11.63 5.51 -0.30
CA LYS A 18 12.92 5.63 -1.01
C LYS A 18 12.85 4.92 -2.36
N LEU A 19 12.26 3.74 -2.40
CA LEU A 19 12.10 2.95 -3.62
C LEU A 19 11.21 3.67 -4.63
N PHE A 20 10.11 4.28 -4.21
CA PHE A 20 9.20 5.00 -5.13
C PHE A 20 9.82 6.29 -5.68
N LYS A 21 10.70 6.97 -4.93
CA LYS A 21 11.45 8.13 -5.44
C LYS A 21 12.35 7.83 -6.63
N LEU A 22 12.69 6.55 -6.86
CA LEU A 22 13.48 6.13 -8.02
C LEU A 22 12.64 6.05 -9.30
N HIS A 23 11.32 6.13 -9.19
CA HIS A 23 10.39 6.08 -10.31
C HIS A 23 9.81 7.47 -10.60
N THR A 24 9.66 7.79 -11.89
CA THR A 24 9.10 9.07 -12.34
C THR A 24 7.57 9.06 -12.31
N ASP A 25 6.94 7.89 -12.47
CA ASP A 25 5.49 7.70 -12.42
C ASP A 25 5.13 6.54 -11.48
N TYR A 26 4.11 6.74 -10.66
CA TYR A 26 3.58 5.74 -9.72
C TYR A 26 2.82 4.62 -10.46
N HIS A 27 2.31 4.89 -11.67
CA HIS A 27 1.62 3.89 -12.51
C HIS A 27 2.54 2.77 -13.01
N ASP A 28 3.85 3.00 -13.03
CA ASP A 28 4.87 2.02 -13.39
C ASP A 28 5.21 1.05 -12.24
N ILE A 29 4.72 1.35 -11.04
CA ILE A 29 4.99 0.57 -9.84
C ILE A 29 3.90 -0.47 -9.65
N VAL A 30 4.32 -1.73 -9.59
CA VAL A 30 3.48 -2.87 -9.24
C VAL A 30 4.05 -3.50 -7.99
N LEU A 31 3.24 -3.65 -6.95
CA LEU A 31 3.58 -4.35 -5.70
C LEU A 31 2.81 -5.68 -5.65
N ASP A 32 3.54 -6.78 -5.53
CA ASP A 32 2.97 -8.10 -5.28
C ASP A 32 2.98 -8.37 -3.77
N LEU A 33 1.80 -8.59 -3.19
CA LEU A 33 1.59 -8.79 -1.74
C LEU A 33 1.36 -10.26 -1.36
N ARG A 34 1.60 -11.21 -2.27
CA ARG A 34 1.28 -12.64 -2.08
C ARG A 34 1.86 -13.23 -0.79
N ASP A 35 3.09 -12.86 -0.45
CA ASP A 35 3.83 -13.42 0.69
C ASP A 35 3.84 -12.49 1.92
N VAL A 36 2.93 -11.51 1.95
CA VAL A 36 2.76 -10.61 3.09
C VAL A 36 1.87 -11.29 4.14
N SER A 37 2.41 -11.45 5.35
CA SER A 37 1.72 -12.10 6.47
C SER A 37 1.19 -11.13 7.52
N MET A 38 1.75 -9.92 7.59
CA MET A 38 1.34 -8.89 8.54
C MET A 38 1.63 -7.51 7.97
N VAL A 39 0.69 -6.58 8.14
CA VAL A 39 0.84 -5.18 7.73
C VAL A 39 0.29 -4.31 8.84
N ASP A 40 1.13 -3.43 9.40
CA ASP A 40 0.68 -2.43 10.36
C ASP A 40 -0.28 -1.43 9.69
N ARG A 41 -1.18 -0.87 10.48
CA ARG A 41 -2.14 0.16 10.07
C ARG A 41 -1.47 1.34 9.38
N GLU A 42 -0.28 1.76 9.80
CA GLU A 42 0.43 2.85 9.13
C GLU A 42 0.89 2.46 7.71
N VAL A 43 1.39 1.24 7.54
CA VAL A 43 1.76 0.72 6.23
C VAL A 43 0.52 0.54 5.36
N MET A 44 -0.60 0.06 5.92
CA MET A 44 -1.86 -0.04 5.17
C MET A 44 -2.35 1.32 4.68
N ARG A 45 -2.29 2.39 5.50
CA ARG A 45 -2.59 3.77 5.07
C ARG A 45 -1.69 4.20 3.91
N PHE A 46 -0.40 3.94 4.03
CA PHE A 46 0.57 4.28 2.99
C PHE A 46 0.27 3.55 1.68
N LEU A 47 0.05 2.24 1.71
CA LEU A 47 -0.30 1.45 0.53
C LEU A 47 -1.61 1.91 -0.12
N ALA A 48 -2.63 2.27 0.67
CA ALA A 48 -3.90 2.80 0.16
C ALA A 48 -3.72 4.13 -0.58
N ARG A 49 -2.85 5.00 -0.03
CA ARG A 49 -2.51 6.26 -0.66
C ARG A 49 -1.78 6.02 -1.98
N CYS A 50 -0.80 5.12 -1.99
CA CYS A 50 -0.05 4.78 -3.19
C CYS A 50 -0.94 4.16 -4.28
N GLU A 51 -1.90 3.30 -3.91
CA GLU A 51 -2.91 2.78 -4.85
C GLU A 51 -3.72 3.92 -5.48
N SER A 52 -4.11 4.91 -4.68
CA SER A 52 -4.86 6.08 -5.15
C SER A 52 -4.02 7.00 -6.04
N ASP A 53 -2.70 7.04 -5.84
CA ASP A 53 -1.73 7.79 -6.64
C ASP A 53 -1.28 7.01 -7.91
N GLY A 54 -1.78 5.78 -8.13
CA GLY A 54 -1.59 5.01 -9.37
C GLY A 54 -0.83 3.68 -9.25
N VAL A 55 -0.29 3.35 -8.07
CA VAL A 55 0.44 2.08 -7.85
C VAL A 55 -0.51 0.90 -7.94
N LYS A 56 -0.11 -0.16 -8.66
CA LYS A 56 -0.90 -1.39 -8.74
C LYS A 56 -0.56 -2.34 -7.60
N LEU A 57 -1.58 -2.78 -6.85
CA LEU A 57 -1.46 -3.79 -5.81
C LEU A 57 -1.97 -5.15 -6.31
N GLU A 58 -1.06 -6.09 -6.53
CA GLU A 58 -1.34 -7.47 -6.95
C GLU A 58 -1.30 -8.46 -5.79
N HIS A 59 -2.08 -9.53 -5.89
CA HIS A 59 -2.26 -10.56 -4.84
C HIS A 59 -2.54 -10.00 -3.44
N CYS A 60 -3.13 -8.80 -3.37
CA CYS A 60 -3.49 -8.14 -2.13
C CYS A 60 -4.55 -8.94 -1.39
N ALA A 61 -4.25 -9.35 -0.15
CA ALA A 61 -5.15 -10.15 0.66
C ALA A 61 -6.49 -9.42 0.90
N PRO A 62 -7.63 -10.12 0.90
CA PRO A 62 -8.95 -9.49 1.00
C PRO A 62 -9.10 -8.55 2.19
N TYR A 63 -8.53 -8.92 3.36
CA TYR A 63 -8.60 -8.09 4.57
C TYR A 63 -7.92 -6.71 4.39
N ILE A 64 -6.85 -6.64 3.60
CA ILE A 64 -6.14 -5.39 3.31
C ILE A 64 -7.05 -4.51 2.46
N ARG A 65 -7.65 -5.06 1.39
CA ARG A 65 -8.57 -4.32 0.52
C ARG A 65 -9.78 -3.78 1.28
N GLU A 66 -10.44 -4.64 2.06
CA GLU A 66 -11.58 -4.21 2.88
C GLU A 66 -11.20 -3.12 3.89
N TRP A 67 -10.01 -3.21 4.48
CA TRP A 67 -9.54 -2.18 5.41
C TRP A 67 -9.31 -0.85 4.68
N MET A 68 -8.72 -0.89 3.48
CA MET A 68 -8.48 0.31 2.66
C MET A 68 -9.80 0.98 2.22
N GLU A 69 -10.79 0.18 1.82
CA GLU A 69 -12.14 0.68 1.47
C GLU A 69 -12.79 1.37 2.67
N ARG A 70 -12.72 0.76 3.85
CA ARG A 70 -13.27 1.34 5.09
C ARG A 70 -12.59 2.65 5.51
N GLU A 71 -11.29 2.81 5.29
CA GLU A 71 -10.62 4.08 5.61
C GLU A 71 -10.96 5.17 4.58
N LYS A 72 -11.16 4.83 3.30
CA LYS A 72 -11.66 5.78 2.28
C LYS A 72 -13.01 6.36 2.70
N ASP A 73 -13.90 5.54 3.25
CA ASP A 73 -15.20 6.00 3.78
C ASP A 73 -15.08 6.88 5.04
N ARG A 74 -14.02 6.72 5.83
CA ARG A 74 -13.75 7.52 7.03
C ARG A 74 -13.12 8.88 6.73
N GLU A 75 -12.42 9.02 5.61
CA GLU A 75 -11.82 10.28 5.15
C GLU A 75 -12.76 11.09 4.23
N ALA A 76 -13.94 10.57 3.88
CA ALA A 76 -14.95 11.34 3.16
C ALA A 76 -15.38 12.56 4.00
N PRO A 77 -15.34 13.79 3.46
CA PRO A 77 -15.82 14.94 4.20
C PRO A 77 -17.31 14.76 4.47
N THR A 78 -17.70 14.89 5.72
CA THR A 78 -19.10 15.12 6.10
C THR A 78 -19.61 16.27 5.22
N LYS A 79 -20.56 15.94 4.35
CA LYS A 79 -21.28 16.87 3.49
C LYS A 79 -21.79 18.10 4.26
#